data_AF-A0A1E3RK11-F1
#
_entry.id   AF-A0A1E3RK11-F1
#
_cell.length_a   1.000
_cell.length_b   1.000
_cell.length_c   1.000
_cell.angle_alpha   90.00
_cell.angle_beta   90.00
_cell.angle_gamma   90.00
#
_symmetry.space_group_name_H-M   'P 1'
#
loop_
_entity.id
_entity.type
_entity.pdbx_description
1 polymer ?
#
loop_
_entity_poly.entity_id
_entity_poly.type
_entity_poly.pdbx_seq_one_letter_code
_entity_poly.pdbx_strand_id
1 'polypeptide(L)'
;MVSGLTVAAVVGGSSCTTNSPPPPTVQDYFQCDPPRDYPTIDYAVVTDAAFDGGADPSGRRDCSNAVRAAVATGKPVYIPPGSYTYHGPGIDHPAPFIVGAGQGRTTVTLGPETTFIDSDQVWLSLTLRGIRFNGGVGHVKNRFHGINVTDFHTVSDCAFINYSGASISTNSVDHPYWKIEGNIFRGSNYLTSMGIALSGLTDGTTIANNAFLANRVHIKVGRGGNNTYIHNCDFLRFGGQQGVPRIDVWFTLSVDEINCGAGMVITRCKFGNEFLDERDLRIVYADETDGRMNDERWPLLDKPSTNWIGGHTVTAVFANGIGDRAPIPLVRSTTSNVVGSTYGPVTMAGNSGAPILSTIMPLRNGGHSNYVGPLLRATGYTGPLPRLLVSDHPPAGR
;
A
#
# COMPACT_ATOMS: atom_id res chain seq x y z
N MET A 1 -62.28 -22.24 49.49
CA MET A 1 -61.34 -22.54 50.58
C MET A 1 -60.18 -23.35 50.02
N VAL A 2 -58.99 -22.96 50.47
CA VAL A 2 -57.63 -23.46 50.29
C VAL A 2 -57.44 -24.95 49.98
N SER A 3 -56.62 -25.26 48.98
CA SER A 3 -55.37 -26.07 49.03
C SER A 3 -55.02 -26.53 47.61
N GLY A 4 -53.84 -26.31 47.03
CA GLY A 4 -52.53 -26.09 47.60
C GLY A 4 -51.64 -27.30 47.32
N LEU A 5 -51.29 -27.55 46.05
CA LEU A 5 -50.33 -28.58 45.67
C LEU A 5 -49.17 -27.92 44.91
N THR A 6 -48.05 -27.80 45.60
CA THR A 6 -46.77 -27.31 45.10
C THR A 6 -46.01 -28.46 44.46
N VAL A 7 -45.72 -28.38 43.16
CA VAL A 7 -44.73 -29.27 42.51
C VAL A 7 -43.51 -28.43 42.17
N ALA A 8 -42.39 -28.77 42.80
CA ALA A 8 -41.08 -28.18 42.54
C ALA A 8 -40.53 -28.71 41.21
N ALA A 9 -40.34 -27.82 40.24
CA ALA A 9 -39.55 -28.10 39.05
C ALA A 9 -38.10 -27.65 39.31
N VAL A 10 -37.19 -28.63 39.42
CA VAL A 10 -35.75 -28.42 39.43
C VAL A 10 -35.34 -28.02 38.02
N VAL A 11 -35.04 -26.74 37.80
CA VAL A 11 -34.38 -26.26 36.58
C VAL A 11 -32.88 -26.40 36.80
N GLY A 12 -32.29 -27.45 36.25
CA GLY A 12 -30.85 -27.60 36.11
C GLY A 12 -30.32 -26.58 35.10
N GLY A 13 -29.95 -25.40 35.58
CA GLY A 13 -29.19 -24.42 34.81
C GLY A 13 -27.73 -24.86 34.72
N SER A 14 -27.36 -25.53 33.63
CA SER A 14 -25.96 -25.68 33.24
C SER A 14 -25.42 -24.29 32.86
N SER A 15 -24.75 -23.62 33.78
CA SER A 15 -23.94 -22.44 33.45
C SER A 15 -22.65 -22.91 32.77
N CYS A 16 -22.62 -22.87 31.44
CA CYS A 16 -21.36 -22.87 30.71
C CYS A 16 -20.66 -21.54 30.98
N THR A 17 -19.86 -21.46 32.04
CA THR A 17 -18.91 -20.36 32.26
C THR A 17 -17.80 -20.50 31.24
N THR A 18 -18.02 -20.00 30.02
CA THR A 18 -16.92 -19.69 29.11
C THR A 18 -16.22 -18.46 29.67
N ASN A 19 -15.11 -18.68 30.38
CA ASN A 19 -14.12 -17.63 30.61
C ASN A 19 -13.48 -17.31 29.26
N SER A 20 -14.19 -16.58 28.41
CA SER A 20 -13.62 -15.95 27.23
C SER A 20 -12.78 -14.78 27.74
N PRO A 21 -11.47 -14.73 27.43
CA PRO A 21 -10.70 -13.54 27.76
C PRO A 21 -11.35 -12.32 27.10
N PRO A 22 -11.32 -11.14 27.75
CA PRO A 22 -11.87 -9.93 27.16
C PRO A 22 -11.18 -9.66 25.80
N PRO A 23 -11.91 -9.10 24.81
CA PRO A 23 -11.29 -8.71 23.56
C PRO A 23 -10.14 -7.72 23.86
N PRO A 24 -8.98 -7.87 23.17
CA PRO A 24 -7.85 -7.00 23.39
C PRO A 24 -8.27 -5.55 23.19
N THR A 25 -7.78 -4.69 24.08
CA THR A 25 -8.07 -3.26 24.02
C THR A 25 -7.15 -2.61 22.98
N VAL A 26 -7.54 -1.44 22.45
CA VAL A 26 -6.71 -0.68 21.48
C VAL A 26 -5.31 -0.33 22.03
N GLN A 27 -5.11 -0.39 23.35
CA GLN A 27 -3.81 -0.21 23.99
C GLN A 27 -2.86 -1.41 23.81
N ASP A 28 -3.35 -2.61 23.53
CA ASP A 28 -2.54 -3.82 23.37
C ASP A 28 -1.78 -3.84 22.02
N TYR A 29 -2.12 -2.96 21.08
CA TYR A 29 -1.45 -2.83 19.78
C TYR A 29 -0.22 -1.91 19.80
N PHE A 30 0.03 -1.16 20.89
CA PHE A 30 1.07 -0.12 20.92
C PHE A 30 2.17 -0.31 21.96
N GLN A 31 2.20 -1.44 22.67
CA GLN A 31 3.36 -1.79 23.51
C GLN A 31 4.39 -2.58 22.71
N CYS A 32 5.23 -1.87 21.96
CA CYS A 32 6.55 -2.38 21.61
C CYS A 32 7.47 -2.27 22.84
N ASP A 33 7.23 -3.12 23.84
CA ASP A 33 8.36 -3.57 24.65
C ASP A 33 9.28 -4.38 23.73
N PRO A 34 10.62 -4.25 23.83
CA PRO A 34 11.49 -5.17 23.13
C PRO A 34 11.08 -6.60 23.56
N PRO A 35 10.84 -7.51 22.61
CA PRO A 35 10.30 -8.80 22.94
C PRO A 35 11.27 -9.52 23.87
N ARG A 36 10.79 -9.88 25.07
CA ARG A 36 11.64 -10.31 26.19
C ARG A 36 12.25 -11.71 26.05
N ASP A 37 11.93 -12.49 25.02
CA ASP A 37 12.47 -13.85 24.87
C ASP A 37 12.70 -14.25 23.39
N TYR A 38 13.51 -13.48 22.67
CA TYR A 38 14.21 -13.98 21.47
C TYR A 38 15.68 -14.28 21.81
N PRO A 39 16.34 -15.25 21.16
CA PRO A 39 17.79 -15.38 21.27
C PRO A 39 18.39 -13.99 21.05
N THR A 40 19.20 -13.53 21.99
CA THR A 40 19.71 -12.15 22.01
C THR A 40 20.38 -11.85 20.67
N ILE A 41 19.66 -11.17 19.78
CA ILE A 41 20.19 -10.74 18.50
C ILE A 41 21.29 -9.74 18.84
N ASP A 42 22.52 -10.03 18.40
CA ASP A 42 23.65 -9.14 18.56
C ASP A 42 23.53 -7.98 17.55
N TYR A 43 22.89 -6.90 17.99
CA TYR A 43 22.66 -5.71 17.19
C TYR A 43 23.90 -4.81 17.11
N ALA A 44 24.19 -4.28 15.92
CA ALA A 44 25.01 -3.09 15.78
C ALA A 44 24.18 -1.85 16.16
N VAL A 45 24.42 -1.29 17.34
CA VAL A 45 23.68 -0.15 17.86
C VAL A 45 24.33 1.15 17.38
N VAL A 46 23.61 1.94 16.58
CA VAL A 46 24.21 3.11 15.86
C VAL A 46 24.78 4.20 16.76
N THR A 47 24.41 4.25 18.04
CA THR A 47 24.95 5.23 19.00
C THR A 47 26.26 4.78 19.65
N ASP A 48 26.74 3.57 19.37
CA ASP A 48 28.03 3.09 19.85
C ASP A 48 29.16 3.91 19.21
N ALA A 49 30.13 4.34 20.03
CA ALA A 49 31.29 5.11 19.60
C ALA A 49 32.16 4.35 18.58
N ALA A 50 32.05 3.02 18.50
CA ALA A 50 32.71 2.19 17.49
C ALA A 50 32.25 2.51 16.04
N PHE A 51 31.08 3.14 15.85
CA PHE A 51 30.54 3.48 14.55
C PHE A 51 30.67 4.98 14.27
N ASP A 52 31.84 5.42 13.81
CA ASP A 52 32.16 6.83 13.50
C ASP A 52 31.85 7.80 14.66
N GLY A 53 32.20 7.41 15.89
CA GLY A 53 31.94 8.23 17.08
C GLY A 53 30.49 8.24 17.55
N GLY A 54 29.63 7.40 16.95
CA GLY A 54 28.25 7.18 17.37
C GLY A 54 27.27 8.25 16.86
N ALA A 55 26.12 7.78 16.40
CA ALA A 55 24.99 8.63 16.01
C ALA A 55 24.50 9.48 17.19
N ASP A 56 24.18 10.74 16.94
CA ASP A 56 23.63 11.66 17.94
C ASP A 56 22.10 11.53 18.04
N PRO A 57 21.55 10.99 19.15
CA PRO A 57 20.11 10.81 19.31
C PRO A 57 19.34 12.11 19.57
N SER A 58 20.03 13.26 19.65
CA SER A 58 19.39 14.58 19.68
C SER A 58 19.17 15.19 18.29
N GLY A 59 19.77 14.60 17.25
CA GLY A 59 19.60 15.01 15.85
C GLY A 59 20.39 16.25 15.47
N ARG A 60 21.26 16.75 16.37
CA ARG A 60 22.09 17.95 16.11
C ARG A 60 23.25 17.67 15.17
N ARG A 61 23.72 16.43 15.10
CA ARG A 61 24.78 15.97 14.19
C ARG A 61 24.23 14.94 13.21
N ASP A 62 24.70 15.04 11.97
CA ASP A 62 24.40 14.06 10.92
C ASP A 62 24.89 12.67 11.34
N CYS A 63 24.02 11.66 11.26
CA CYS A 63 24.29 10.29 11.67
C CYS A 63 24.68 9.37 10.50
N SER A 64 24.81 9.93 9.29
CA SER A 64 25.00 9.17 8.05
C SER A 64 26.12 8.14 8.10
N ASN A 65 27.30 8.57 8.57
CA ASN A 65 28.46 7.69 8.64
C ASN A 65 28.29 6.60 9.71
N ALA A 66 27.78 6.94 10.89
CA ALA A 66 27.55 5.99 11.98
C ALA A 66 26.56 4.89 11.57
N VAL A 67 25.44 5.26 10.95
CA VAL A 67 24.45 4.31 10.43
C VAL A 67 25.07 3.40 9.37
N ARG A 68 25.81 3.97 8.40
CA ARG A 68 26.44 3.19 7.33
C ARG A 68 27.54 2.27 7.86
N ALA A 69 28.32 2.72 8.83
CA ALA A 69 29.35 1.91 9.49
C ALA A 69 28.73 0.73 10.24
N ALA A 70 27.61 0.94 10.94
CA ALA A 70 26.86 -0.13 11.59
C ALA A 70 26.33 -1.16 10.58
N VAL A 71 25.73 -0.71 9.46
CA VAL A 71 25.25 -1.61 8.40
C VAL A 71 26.39 -2.41 7.77
N ALA A 72 27.55 -1.79 7.55
CA ALA A 72 28.70 -2.45 6.95
C ALA A 72 29.26 -3.64 7.75
N THR A 73 28.86 -3.78 9.03
CA THR A 73 29.21 -4.97 9.83
C THR A 73 28.49 -6.25 9.38
N GLY A 74 27.41 -6.12 8.59
CA GLY A 74 26.53 -7.23 8.22
C GLY A 74 25.63 -7.72 9.36
N LYS A 75 25.73 -7.14 10.56
CA LYS A 75 24.83 -7.44 11.68
C LYS A 75 23.50 -6.69 11.53
N PRO A 76 22.41 -7.19 12.14
CA PRO A 76 21.20 -6.39 12.34
C PRO A 76 21.53 -5.06 13.01
N VAL A 77 21.00 -3.95 12.46
CA VAL A 77 21.24 -2.61 12.97
C VAL A 77 20.05 -2.16 13.83
N TYR A 78 20.35 -1.65 15.02
CA TYR A 78 19.35 -1.02 15.89
C TYR A 78 19.58 0.49 15.98
N ILE A 79 18.52 1.25 15.74
CA ILE A 79 18.45 2.70 15.95
C ILE A 79 17.62 2.95 17.22
N PRO A 80 18.26 3.28 18.36
CA PRO A 80 17.55 3.51 19.63
C PRO A 80 16.51 4.64 19.58
N PRO A 81 15.73 4.84 20.65
CA PRO A 81 14.86 6.02 20.77
C PRO A 81 15.67 7.30 20.64
N GLY A 82 15.15 8.24 19.84
CA GLY A 82 15.83 9.51 19.57
C GLY A 82 15.38 10.15 18.27
N SER A 83 15.92 11.33 18.03
CA SER A 83 15.80 12.08 16.78
C SER A 83 17.16 12.07 16.10
N TYR A 84 17.21 11.69 14.83
CA TYR A 84 18.43 11.57 14.05
C TYR A 84 18.29 12.38 12.77
N THR A 85 19.38 12.93 12.27
CA THR A 85 19.46 13.58 10.95
C THR A 85 20.35 12.76 10.05
N TYR A 86 19.90 12.47 8.82
CA TYR A 86 20.64 11.67 7.85
C TYR A 86 20.68 12.41 6.51
N HIS A 87 21.88 12.81 6.10
CA HIS A 87 22.16 13.52 4.85
C HIS A 87 23.05 12.72 3.89
N GLY A 88 23.27 11.44 4.19
CA GLY A 88 24.16 10.56 3.46
C GLY A 88 23.62 10.18 2.08
N PRO A 89 24.45 9.50 1.27
CA PRO A 89 24.09 9.10 -0.10
C PRO A 89 23.11 7.91 -0.16
N GLY A 90 22.63 7.42 0.98
CA GLY A 90 21.84 6.20 1.09
C GLY A 90 22.68 4.97 1.42
N ILE A 91 22.01 3.97 1.98
CA ILE A 91 22.59 2.69 2.36
C ILE A 91 22.57 1.77 1.12
N ASP A 92 23.76 1.39 0.67
CA ASP A 92 23.97 0.39 -0.37
C ASP A 92 24.48 -0.92 0.25
N HIS A 93 23.59 -1.89 0.39
CA HIS A 93 23.86 -3.19 1.01
C HIS A 93 22.93 -4.25 0.41
N PRO A 94 23.35 -5.52 0.26
CA PRO A 94 22.52 -6.55 -0.38
C PRO A 94 21.47 -7.14 0.57
N ALA A 95 21.64 -6.99 1.89
CA ALA A 95 20.71 -7.50 2.89
C ALA A 95 20.53 -6.53 4.07
N PRO A 96 20.01 -5.29 3.85
CA PRO A 96 19.84 -4.32 4.93
C PRO A 96 18.82 -4.83 5.96
N PHE A 97 19.24 -4.92 7.23
CA PHE A 97 18.39 -5.20 8.37
C PHE A 97 18.50 -4.04 9.36
N ILE A 98 17.48 -3.20 9.43
CA ILE A 98 17.48 -1.96 10.21
C ILE A 98 16.16 -1.87 10.99
N VAL A 99 16.26 -1.75 12.31
CA VAL A 99 15.09 -1.64 13.18
C VAL A 99 15.23 -0.46 14.13
N GLY A 100 14.16 0.30 14.30
CA GLY A 100 14.03 1.33 15.32
C GLY A 100 13.28 0.83 16.55
N ALA A 101 13.08 1.71 17.53
CA ALA A 101 12.34 1.44 18.75
C ALA A 101 10.80 1.58 18.59
N GLY A 102 10.31 1.73 17.36
CA GLY A 102 8.92 2.01 17.01
C GLY A 102 8.77 3.41 16.39
N GLN A 103 7.85 3.56 15.43
CA GLN A 103 7.65 4.85 14.71
C GLN A 103 7.27 6.04 15.62
N GLY A 104 6.83 5.79 16.86
CA GLY A 104 6.60 6.83 17.86
C GLY A 104 7.82 7.22 18.70
N ARG A 105 8.94 6.48 18.59
CA ARG A 105 10.11 6.60 19.49
C ARG A 105 11.41 6.86 18.75
N THR A 106 11.55 6.40 17.51
CA THR A 106 12.74 6.61 16.67
C THR A 106 12.35 7.43 15.45
N THR A 107 12.94 8.62 15.30
CA THR A 107 12.72 9.51 14.15
C THR A 107 14.02 9.76 13.40
N VAL A 108 14.02 9.57 12.09
CA VAL A 108 15.14 9.91 11.19
C VAL A 108 14.66 10.98 10.21
N THR A 109 15.29 12.15 10.22
CA THR A 109 14.99 13.25 9.29
C THR A 109 16.00 13.22 8.16
N LEU A 110 15.52 13.10 6.92
CA LEU A 110 16.35 13.01 5.73
C LEU A 110 16.60 14.40 5.12
N GLY A 111 17.78 14.58 4.52
CA GLY A 111 18.04 15.71 3.63
C GLY A 111 17.08 15.74 2.43
N PRO A 112 16.83 16.90 1.80
CA PRO A 112 15.81 17.04 0.76
C PRO A 112 16.04 16.15 -0.46
N GLU A 113 17.31 15.91 -0.82
CA GLU A 113 17.72 15.07 -1.97
C GLU A 113 18.14 13.66 -1.54
N THR A 114 17.85 13.26 -0.30
CA THR A 114 18.35 12.02 0.29
C THR A 114 17.32 10.90 0.18
N THR A 115 17.82 9.69 -0.08
CA THR A 115 17.09 8.43 0.11
C THR A 115 17.81 7.62 1.19
N PHE A 116 17.08 7.04 2.15
CA PHE A 116 17.70 6.35 3.29
C PHE A 116 18.41 5.05 2.90
N ILE A 117 17.73 4.17 2.16
CA ILE A 117 18.32 3.00 1.50
C ILE A 117 18.27 3.27 -0.01
N ASP A 118 19.43 3.41 -0.63
CA ASP A 118 19.58 3.57 -2.08
C ASP A 118 20.67 2.61 -2.55
N SER A 119 20.24 1.50 -3.14
CA SER A 119 21.12 0.39 -3.49
C SER A 119 20.94 0.00 -4.95
N ASP A 120 22.04 -0.33 -5.61
CA ASP A 120 22.06 -0.88 -6.98
C ASP A 120 22.42 -2.37 -7.00
N GLN A 121 22.40 -3.01 -5.83
CA GLN A 121 22.75 -4.42 -5.67
C GLN A 121 21.53 -5.31 -5.84
N VAL A 122 21.79 -6.57 -6.17
CA VAL A 122 20.80 -7.65 -6.03
C VAL A 122 20.52 -7.80 -4.54
N TRP A 123 19.27 -7.56 -4.13
CA TRP A 123 18.90 -7.74 -2.74
C TRP A 123 18.63 -9.20 -2.42
N LEU A 124 19.28 -9.71 -1.39
CA LEU A 124 19.03 -11.04 -0.85
C LEU A 124 17.83 -11.02 0.11
N SER A 125 17.67 -9.93 0.85
CA SER A 125 16.54 -9.67 1.75
C SER A 125 16.49 -8.19 2.12
N LEU A 126 15.40 -7.74 2.75
CA LEU A 126 15.29 -6.42 3.37
C LEU A 126 14.49 -6.55 4.67
N THR A 127 14.93 -5.88 5.72
CA THR A 127 14.11 -5.61 6.91
C THR A 127 14.26 -4.14 7.30
N LEU A 128 13.15 -3.41 7.26
CA LEU A 128 13.04 -2.05 7.78
C LEU A 128 11.84 -1.96 8.72
N ARG A 129 12.05 -1.70 10.01
CA ARG A 129 10.95 -1.65 10.98
C ARG A 129 11.03 -0.51 11.98
N GLY A 130 9.87 0.02 12.39
CA GLY A 130 9.77 0.76 13.66
C GLY A 130 10.45 2.11 13.63
N ILE A 131 10.46 2.79 12.49
CA ILE A 131 11.11 4.09 12.32
C ILE A 131 10.13 5.07 11.68
N ARG A 132 10.06 6.27 12.24
CA ARG A 132 9.48 7.42 11.55
C ARG A 132 10.55 8.11 10.73
N PHE A 133 10.29 8.27 9.45
CA PHE A 133 11.07 9.10 8.56
C PHE A 133 10.35 10.42 8.26
N ASN A 134 11.11 11.51 8.26
CA ASN A 134 10.62 12.82 7.83
C ASN A 134 11.50 13.38 6.69
N GLY A 135 10.90 13.80 5.58
CA GLY A 135 11.60 14.41 4.44
C GLY A 135 12.16 13.39 3.46
N GLY A 136 13.16 13.80 2.68
CA GLY A 136 13.79 12.97 1.66
C GLY A 136 13.05 12.92 0.32
N VAL A 137 13.73 12.39 -0.68
CA VAL A 137 13.09 12.01 -1.95
C VAL A 137 12.35 10.68 -1.78
N GLY A 138 12.96 9.75 -1.05
CA GLY A 138 12.41 8.43 -0.77
C GLY A 138 13.07 7.78 0.43
N HIS A 139 12.74 6.51 0.70
CA HIS A 139 13.26 5.79 1.86
C HIS A 139 13.89 4.46 1.50
N VAL A 140 13.28 3.75 0.55
CA VAL A 140 13.75 2.44 0.08
C VAL A 140 13.76 2.46 -1.44
N LYS A 141 14.96 2.52 -2.03
CA LYS A 141 15.14 2.49 -3.48
C LYS A 141 16.12 1.39 -3.86
N ASN A 142 15.65 0.45 -4.67
CA ASN A 142 16.51 -0.51 -5.36
C ASN A 142 16.57 -0.16 -6.85
N ARG A 143 17.77 0.18 -7.32
CA ARG A 143 18.06 0.59 -8.71
C ARG A 143 18.42 -0.59 -9.62
N PHE A 144 18.63 -1.78 -9.04
CA PHE A 144 18.97 -2.97 -9.82
C PHE A 144 17.83 -3.34 -10.77
N HIS A 145 18.15 -3.55 -12.05
CA HIS A 145 17.17 -3.80 -13.12
C HIS A 145 16.99 -5.29 -13.50
N GLY A 146 17.85 -6.18 -13.02
CA GLY A 146 17.79 -7.60 -13.37
C GLY A 146 16.68 -8.37 -12.65
N ILE A 147 16.76 -9.70 -12.74
CA ILE A 147 15.89 -10.63 -11.99
C ILE A 147 16.39 -10.69 -10.55
N ASN A 148 15.47 -10.55 -9.60
CA ASN A 148 15.75 -10.55 -8.16
C ASN A 148 14.70 -11.38 -7.39
N VAL A 149 14.69 -12.69 -7.65
CA VAL A 149 13.85 -13.67 -6.97
C VAL A 149 14.62 -14.27 -5.79
N THR A 150 14.54 -13.59 -4.65
CA THR A 150 15.30 -13.91 -3.43
C THR A 150 14.37 -14.02 -2.22
N ASP A 151 14.87 -13.84 -1.00
CA ASP A 151 14.11 -13.98 0.24
C ASP A 151 13.10 -12.82 0.42
N PHE A 152 12.48 -12.74 1.60
CA PHE A 152 11.49 -11.72 1.91
C PHE A 152 12.07 -10.29 2.02
N HIS A 153 11.28 -9.33 1.56
CA HIS A 153 11.57 -7.89 1.65
C HIS A 153 10.51 -7.22 2.53
N THR A 154 10.83 -7.02 3.81
CA THR A 154 9.89 -6.60 4.83
C THR A 154 10.06 -5.13 5.21
N VAL A 155 8.96 -4.38 5.14
CA VAL A 155 8.88 -3.00 5.63
C VAL A 155 7.64 -2.88 6.53
N SER A 156 7.84 -2.65 7.83
CA SER A 156 6.72 -2.66 8.79
C SER A 156 6.81 -1.61 9.89
N ASP A 157 5.67 -1.22 10.47
CA ASP A 157 5.58 -0.24 11.57
C ASP A 157 6.43 1.03 11.32
N CYS A 158 6.46 1.52 10.08
CA CYS A 158 7.15 2.75 9.72
C CYS A 158 6.16 3.88 9.42
N ALA A 159 6.57 5.12 9.69
CA ALA A 159 5.88 6.31 9.19
C ALA A 159 6.77 7.05 8.20
N PHE A 160 6.38 7.08 6.92
CA PHE A 160 7.07 7.79 5.85
C PHE A 160 6.36 9.13 5.60
N ILE A 161 6.98 10.23 6.03
CA ILE A 161 6.31 11.53 6.09
C ILE A 161 7.09 12.60 5.32
N ASN A 162 6.39 13.42 4.55
CA ASN A 162 6.90 14.56 3.81
C ASN A 162 7.98 14.25 2.75
N TYR A 163 7.97 13.05 2.17
CA TYR A 163 8.84 12.73 1.04
C TYR A 163 8.37 13.37 -0.27
N SER A 164 9.27 13.65 -1.20
CA SER A 164 8.96 14.33 -2.48
C SER A 164 8.84 13.39 -3.69
N GLY A 165 9.45 12.20 -3.67
CA GLY A 165 9.40 11.18 -4.72
C GLY A 165 8.65 9.92 -4.30
N ALA A 166 9.16 8.74 -4.66
CA ALA A 166 8.61 7.47 -4.19
C ALA A 166 9.20 7.07 -2.83
N SER A 167 8.36 6.73 -1.85
CA SER A 167 8.87 6.26 -0.55
C SER A 167 9.54 4.89 -0.67
N ILE A 168 8.91 3.95 -1.37
CA ILE A 168 9.46 2.62 -1.69
C ILE A 168 9.44 2.45 -3.21
N SER A 169 10.57 2.10 -3.82
CA SER A 169 10.70 1.87 -5.27
C SER A 169 11.66 0.72 -5.60
N THR A 170 11.26 -0.13 -6.54
CA THR A 170 12.10 -1.18 -7.12
C THR A 170 12.12 -1.12 -8.63
N ASN A 171 13.25 -1.51 -9.23
CA ASN A 171 13.49 -1.47 -10.68
C ASN A 171 13.74 -2.85 -11.30
N SER A 172 13.84 -3.89 -10.48
CA SER A 172 14.11 -5.26 -10.92
C SER A 172 12.94 -5.81 -11.72
N VAL A 173 13.18 -6.45 -12.86
CA VAL A 173 12.09 -6.92 -13.74
C VAL A 173 11.22 -8.03 -13.14
N ASP A 174 11.76 -8.70 -12.11
CA ASP A 174 11.11 -9.79 -11.37
C ASP A 174 11.59 -9.73 -9.91
N HIS A 175 10.74 -9.24 -9.00
CA HIS A 175 11.12 -8.97 -7.60
C HIS A 175 9.98 -9.29 -6.62
N PRO A 176 9.71 -10.59 -6.39
CA PRO A 176 8.61 -11.06 -5.56
C PRO A 176 8.86 -10.91 -4.04
N TYR A 177 7.89 -11.37 -3.25
CA TYR A 177 7.99 -11.57 -1.80
C TYR A 177 8.17 -10.32 -0.94
N TRP A 178 7.58 -9.20 -1.36
CA TRP A 178 7.48 -8.00 -0.55
C TRP A 178 6.40 -8.12 0.54
N LYS A 179 6.72 -7.72 1.77
CA LYS A 179 5.80 -7.64 2.92
C LYS A 179 5.82 -6.21 3.46
N ILE A 180 4.84 -5.41 3.04
CA ILE A 180 4.74 -3.99 3.39
C ILE A 180 3.51 -3.81 4.29
N GLU A 181 3.72 -3.73 5.61
CA GLU A 181 2.64 -3.90 6.58
C GLU A 181 2.61 -2.88 7.72
N GLY A 182 1.44 -2.33 8.04
CA GLY A 182 1.30 -1.47 9.22
C GLY A 182 2.01 -0.12 9.12
N ASN A 183 2.20 0.41 7.91
CA ASN A 183 2.93 1.66 7.68
C ASN A 183 2.00 2.85 7.40
N ILE A 184 2.53 4.06 7.57
CA ILE A 184 1.88 5.32 7.19
C ILE A 184 2.66 5.97 6.05
N PHE A 185 1.97 6.34 4.97
CA PHE A 185 2.54 7.01 3.81
C PHE A 185 1.90 8.39 3.59
N ARG A 186 2.68 9.45 3.78
CA ARG A 186 2.25 10.83 3.55
C ARG A 186 3.34 11.61 2.83
N GLY A 187 3.24 11.72 1.51
CA GLY A 187 4.09 12.58 0.70
C GLY A 187 3.86 14.07 0.98
N SER A 188 4.81 14.88 0.54
CA SER A 188 4.83 16.35 0.69
C SER A 188 3.92 17.10 -0.28
N ASN A 189 3.51 16.45 -1.37
CA ASN A 189 2.76 17.07 -2.47
C ASN A 189 1.89 16.03 -3.21
N TYR A 190 1.19 16.45 -4.25
CA TYR A 190 0.37 15.62 -5.16
C TYR A 190 0.87 15.66 -6.62
N LEU A 191 2.10 16.10 -6.85
CA LEU A 191 2.72 16.25 -8.18
C LEU A 191 3.72 15.13 -8.49
N THR A 192 4.57 14.80 -7.53
CA THR A 192 5.74 13.93 -7.71
C THR A 192 5.80 12.79 -6.69
N SER A 193 4.92 12.80 -5.69
CA SER A 193 4.96 11.81 -4.60
C SER A 193 4.28 10.49 -4.95
N MET A 194 4.93 9.38 -4.58
CA MET A 194 4.38 8.04 -4.68
C MET A 194 4.62 7.25 -3.38
N GLY A 195 3.62 6.54 -2.88
CA GLY A 195 3.81 5.72 -1.67
C GLY A 195 4.71 4.53 -1.97
N ILE A 196 4.26 3.66 -2.86
CA ILE A 196 4.93 2.42 -3.23
C ILE A 196 4.98 2.32 -4.76
N ALA A 197 6.15 1.97 -5.30
CA ALA A 197 6.39 1.70 -6.71
C ALA A 197 7.10 0.34 -6.86
N LEU A 198 6.33 -0.75 -6.90
CA LEU A 198 6.89 -2.07 -7.17
C LEU A 198 6.92 -2.33 -8.66
N SER A 199 8.04 -2.87 -9.13
CA SER A 199 8.15 -3.44 -10.47
C SER A 199 7.20 -4.64 -10.64
N GLY A 200 7.11 -5.20 -11.86
CA GLY A 200 6.19 -6.32 -12.12
C GLY A 200 6.69 -7.67 -11.59
N LEU A 201 5.87 -8.72 -11.76
CA LEU A 201 6.14 -10.08 -11.28
C LEU A 201 6.36 -10.13 -9.75
N THR A 202 5.37 -9.60 -9.04
CA THR A 202 5.39 -9.40 -7.59
C THR A 202 4.81 -10.59 -6.83
N ASP A 203 5.16 -11.81 -7.23
CA ASP A 203 4.57 -13.02 -6.67
C ASP A 203 4.68 -13.07 -5.13
N GLY A 204 3.58 -13.45 -4.47
CA GLY A 204 3.54 -13.55 -3.01
C GLY A 204 3.73 -12.22 -2.28
N THR A 205 3.62 -11.08 -2.96
CA THR A 205 3.70 -9.75 -2.33
C THR A 205 2.44 -9.41 -1.55
N THR A 206 2.60 -8.84 -0.37
CA THR A 206 1.52 -8.40 0.50
C THR A 206 1.72 -6.93 0.88
N ILE A 207 0.71 -6.11 0.63
CA ILE A 207 0.62 -4.70 1.06
C ILE A 207 -0.60 -4.59 1.97
N ALA A 208 -0.38 -4.62 3.29
CA ALA A 208 -1.47 -4.81 4.24
C ALA A 208 -1.51 -3.81 5.40
N ASN A 209 -2.71 -3.46 5.87
CA ASN A 209 -2.90 -2.64 7.08
C ASN A 209 -2.15 -1.29 7.02
N ASN A 210 -1.98 -0.71 5.82
CA ASN A 210 -1.27 0.56 5.64
C ASN A 210 -2.27 1.72 5.51
N ALA A 211 -1.84 2.91 5.94
CA ALA A 211 -2.58 4.15 5.75
C ALA A 211 -1.86 5.05 4.74
N PHE A 212 -2.48 5.31 3.60
CA PHE A 212 -1.99 6.22 2.58
C PHE A 212 -2.78 7.53 2.65
N LEU A 213 -2.10 8.64 2.95
CA LEU A 213 -2.74 9.88 3.38
C LEU A 213 -2.61 11.05 2.39
N ALA A 214 -1.50 11.11 1.66
CA ALA A 214 -1.27 12.16 0.67
C ALA A 214 -0.21 11.70 -0.33
N ASN A 215 -0.60 11.32 -1.55
CA ASN A 215 0.32 11.07 -2.65
C ASN A 215 -0.35 11.41 -3.98
N ARG A 216 0.44 11.68 -5.03
CA ARG A 216 -0.10 11.64 -6.39
C ARG A 216 -0.57 10.22 -6.72
N VAL A 217 0.23 9.22 -6.41
CA VAL A 217 -0.11 7.80 -6.55
C VAL A 217 0.19 7.10 -5.24
N HIS A 218 -0.79 6.46 -4.59
CA HIS A 218 -0.50 5.75 -3.34
C HIS A 218 0.29 4.46 -3.61
N ILE A 219 -0.20 3.61 -4.52
CA ILE A 219 0.46 2.36 -4.89
C ILE A 219 0.55 2.27 -6.41
N LYS A 220 1.73 1.93 -6.92
CA LYS A 220 1.99 1.47 -8.28
C LYS A 220 2.53 0.04 -8.22
N VAL A 221 1.96 -0.86 -9.03
CA VAL A 221 2.46 -2.23 -9.21
C VAL A 221 2.60 -2.55 -10.69
N GLY A 222 3.75 -3.09 -11.08
CA GLY A 222 4.03 -3.39 -12.48
C GLY A 222 3.29 -4.62 -13.01
N ARG A 223 3.06 -4.68 -14.33
CA ARG A 223 2.58 -5.88 -15.07
C ARG A 223 1.34 -6.54 -14.43
N GLY A 224 0.33 -5.75 -14.08
CA GLY A 224 -0.89 -6.21 -13.44
C GLY A 224 -0.73 -6.69 -11.99
N GLY A 225 0.48 -6.75 -11.43
CA GLY A 225 0.68 -7.16 -10.04
C GLY A 225 0.31 -8.62 -9.77
N ASN A 226 0.80 -9.52 -10.62
CA ASN A 226 0.72 -10.97 -10.43
C ASN A 226 0.84 -11.41 -8.96
N ASN A 227 -0.12 -12.22 -8.51
CA ASN A 227 -0.18 -12.80 -7.15
C ASN A 227 0.13 -11.81 -6.02
N THR A 228 -0.29 -10.54 -6.19
CA THR A 228 -0.13 -9.48 -5.19
C THR A 228 -1.41 -9.30 -4.40
N TYR A 229 -1.27 -9.14 -3.09
CA TYR A 229 -2.39 -9.00 -2.15
C TYR A 229 -2.33 -7.62 -1.49
N ILE A 230 -3.29 -6.76 -1.82
CA ILE A 230 -3.48 -5.45 -1.19
C ILE A 230 -4.70 -5.55 -0.29
N HIS A 231 -4.54 -5.43 1.03
CA HIS A 231 -5.71 -5.57 1.91
C HIS A 231 -5.68 -4.77 3.19
N ASN A 232 -6.87 -4.45 3.69
CA ASN A 232 -7.05 -3.66 4.92
C ASN A 232 -6.33 -2.30 4.87
N CYS A 233 -6.20 -1.69 3.69
CA CYS A 233 -5.56 -0.39 3.53
C CYS A 233 -6.58 0.75 3.53
N ASP A 234 -6.18 1.88 4.08
CA ASP A 234 -6.92 3.14 4.00
C ASP A 234 -6.27 4.06 2.96
N PHE A 235 -7.05 4.46 1.95
CA PHE A 235 -6.63 5.41 0.92
C PHE A 235 -7.38 6.74 1.12
N LEU A 236 -6.68 7.72 1.69
CA LEU A 236 -7.21 9.01 2.11
C LEU A 236 -6.43 10.15 1.44
N ARG A 237 -7.01 11.34 1.36
CA ARG A 237 -6.32 12.56 0.92
C ARG A 237 -6.48 13.67 1.97
N PHE A 238 -5.40 14.38 2.27
CA PHE A 238 -5.38 15.51 3.22
C PHE A 238 -4.86 16.78 2.55
N GLY A 239 -5.52 17.19 1.46
CA GLY A 239 -5.23 18.45 0.76
C GLY A 239 -5.89 18.52 -0.61
N GLY A 240 -5.93 19.72 -1.19
CA GLY A 240 -6.49 19.96 -2.51
C GLY A 240 -5.63 19.36 -3.63
N GLN A 241 -6.24 19.18 -4.81
CA GLN A 241 -5.55 18.74 -6.01
C GLN A 241 -4.52 19.79 -6.48
N GLN A 242 -3.45 19.34 -7.14
CA GLN A 242 -2.41 20.20 -7.72
C GLN A 242 -2.35 20.10 -9.26
N GLY A 243 -3.52 20.06 -9.91
CA GLY A 243 -3.63 20.08 -11.37
C GLY A 243 -3.42 18.75 -12.10
N VAL A 244 -3.02 17.68 -11.41
CA VAL A 244 -2.90 16.31 -11.94
C VAL A 244 -3.82 15.34 -11.21
N PRO A 245 -4.33 14.29 -11.86
CA PRO A 245 -5.12 13.24 -11.19
C PRO A 245 -4.34 12.58 -10.05
N ARG A 246 -5.03 12.34 -8.93
CA ARG A 246 -4.50 11.53 -7.81
C ARG A 246 -5.09 10.13 -7.89
N ILE A 247 -4.28 9.12 -7.60
CA ILE A 247 -4.63 7.71 -7.83
C ILE A 247 -4.38 6.90 -6.56
N ASP A 248 -5.37 6.11 -6.15
CA ASP A 248 -5.21 5.22 -5.00
C ASP A 248 -4.36 3.98 -5.35
N VAL A 249 -4.69 3.28 -6.43
CA VAL A 249 -3.89 2.13 -6.89
C VAL A 249 -3.76 2.17 -8.40
N TRP A 250 -2.54 2.03 -8.90
CA TRP A 250 -2.22 1.97 -10.32
C TRP A 250 -1.52 0.65 -10.64
N PHE A 251 -2.04 -0.07 -11.62
CA PHE A 251 -1.35 -1.20 -12.24
C PHE A 251 -0.86 -0.81 -13.62
N THR A 252 0.43 -1.02 -13.88
CA THR A 252 0.92 -0.95 -15.26
C THR A 252 0.51 -2.20 -16.01
N LEU A 253 0.25 -2.07 -17.31
CA LEU A 253 -0.26 -3.15 -18.13
C LEU A 253 0.85 -4.14 -18.51
N SER A 254 0.51 -5.41 -18.72
CA SER A 254 1.45 -6.40 -19.30
C SER A 254 1.42 -6.35 -20.83
N VAL A 255 2.56 -6.54 -21.47
CA VAL A 255 2.65 -6.54 -22.94
C VAL A 255 1.93 -7.74 -23.58
N ASP A 256 1.70 -8.80 -22.82
CA ASP A 256 1.01 -10.00 -23.25
C ASP A 256 0.01 -10.49 -22.18
N GLU A 257 -0.81 -11.47 -22.55
CA GLU A 257 -1.85 -12.04 -21.67
C GLU A 257 -1.28 -12.98 -20.59
N ILE A 258 0.02 -13.29 -20.65
CA ILE A 258 0.70 -14.11 -19.66
C ILE A 258 1.14 -13.19 -18.52
N ASN A 259 0.90 -13.62 -17.28
CA ASN A 259 1.33 -12.86 -16.11
C ASN A 259 0.88 -11.39 -16.12
N CYS A 260 -0.38 -11.16 -16.53
CA CYS A 260 -0.99 -9.84 -16.61
C CYS A 260 -1.85 -9.48 -15.39
N GLY A 261 -1.55 -10.05 -14.21
CA GLY A 261 -2.26 -9.80 -12.95
C GLY A 261 -2.97 -11.01 -12.34
N ALA A 262 -2.74 -12.21 -12.86
CA ALA A 262 -3.39 -13.42 -12.34
C ALA A 262 -3.11 -13.58 -10.84
N GLY A 263 -4.17 -13.82 -10.06
CA GLY A 263 -4.08 -13.97 -8.60
C GLY A 263 -3.92 -12.66 -7.82
N MET A 264 -3.95 -11.50 -8.47
CA MET A 264 -3.97 -10.20 -7.79
C MET A 264 -5.29 -10.02 -7.03
N VAL A 265 -5.21 -9.64 -5.75
CA VAL A 265 -6.37 -9.38 -4.89
C VAL A 265 -6.27 -8.00 -4.23
N ILE A 266 -7.31 -7.20 -4.37
CA ILE A 266 -7.59 -6.03 -3.51
C ILE A 266 -8.79 -6.34 -2.64
N THR A 267 -8.62 -6.32 -1.31
CA THR A 267 -9.74 -6.62 -0.42
C THR A 267 -9.77 -5.88 0.90
N ARG A 268 -10.97 -5.61 1.43
CA ARG A 268 -11.16 -4.94 2.73
C ARG A 268 -10.48 -3.58 2.83
N CYS A 269 -10.28 -2.90 1.70
CA CYS A 269 -9.71 -1.56 1.65
C CYS A 269 -10.82 -0.49 1.68
N LYS A 270 -10.49 0.66 2.26
CA LYS A 270 -11.31 1.88 2.20
C LYS A 270 -10.72 2.86 1.20
N PHE A 271 -11.51 3.22 0.19
CA PHE A 271 -11.25 4.37 -0.69
C PHE A 271 -12.04 5.57 -0.14
N GLY A 272 -11.36 6.40 0.65
CA GLY A 272 -11.96 7.53 1.37
C GLY A 272 -12.30 8.72 0.47
N ASN A 273 -13.18 9.60 0.94
CA ASN A 273 -13.61 10.81 0.22
C ASN A 273 -13.06 12.11 0.82
N GLU A 274 -12.17 12.02 1.80
CA GLU A 274 -11.48 13.15 2.39
C GLU A 274 -10.76 13.91 1.26
N PHE A 275 -11.13 15.18 1.02
CA PHE A 275 -10.65 16.01 -0.08
C PHE A 275 -10.73 15.39 -1.49
N LEU A 276 -11.66 14.46 -1.72
CA LEU A 276 -11.84 13.84 -3.03
C LEU A 276 -12.34 14.87 -4.05
N ASP A 277 -11.73 14.84 -5.23
CA ASP A 277 -12.04 15.71 -6.38
C ASP A 277 -12.55 14.88 -7.57
N GLU A 278 -13.30 15.50 -8.49
CA GLU A 278 -13.85 14.85 -9.69
C GLU A 278 -12.78 14.23 -10.61
N ARG A 279 -11.54 14.72 -10.55
CA ARG A 279 -10.41 14.22 -11.34
C ARG A 279 -9.64 13.08 -10.68
N ASP A 280 -9.97 12.74 -9.44
CA ASP A 280 -9.29 11.65 -8.74
C ASP A 280 -9.76 10.28 -9.24
N LEU A 281 -8.85 9.31 -9.15
CA LEU A 281 -9.08 7.94 -9.60
C LEU A 281 -8.80 6.98 -8.44
N ARG A 282 -9.54 5.87 -8.44
CA ARG A 282 -9.43 4.82 -7.42
C ARG A 282 -8.42 3.77 -7.86
N ILE A 283 -8.84 2.84 -8.69
CA ILE A 283 -7.97 1.83 -9.30
C ILE A 283 -7.80 2.19 -10.78
N VAL A 284 -6.56 2.21 -11.25
CA VAL A 284 -6.21 2.56 -12.63
C VAL A 284 -5.45 1.43 -13.28
N TYR A 285 -5.87 1.09 -14.51
CA TYR A 285 -5.11 0.25 -15.43
C TYR A 285 -4.66 1.13 -16.59
N ALA A 286 -3.37 1.42 -16.65
CA ALA A 286 -2.82 2.31 -17.67
C ALA A 286 -1.35 2.00 -17.94
N ASP A 287 -0.92 2.23 -19.19
CA ASP A 287 0.49 2.31 -19.52
C ASP A 287 1.17 3.47 -18.77
N GLU A 288 2.49 3.48 -18.84
CA GLU A 288 3.33 4.48 -18.19
C GLU A 288 4.09 5.34 -19.20
N THR A 289 4.43 6.57 -18.80
CA THR A 289 5.36 7.43 -19.53
C THR A 289 6.76 6.82 -19.52
N ASP A 290 7.61 7.30 -20.42
CA ASP A 290 9.04 7.01 -20.36
C ASP A 290 9.66 7.49 -19.04
N GLY A 291 10.76 6.85 -18.65
CA GLY A 291 11.53 7.18 -17.45
C GLY A 291 12.56 6.08 -17.16
N ARG A 292 13.70 6.43 -16.58
CA ARG A 292 14.76 5.45 -16.32
C ARG A 292 14.32 4.53 -15.18
N MET A 293 13.83 5.12 -14.10
CA MET A 293 13.43 4.40 -12.90
C MET A 293 11.92 4.29 -12.75
N ASN A 294 11.45 3.27 -12.06
CA ASN A 294 10.03 2.98 -11.84
C ASN A 294 9.29 4.13 -11.12
N ASP A 295 9.99 4.84 -10.24
CA ASP A 295 9.51 6.02 -9.50
C ASP A 295 9.47 7.32 -10.31
N GLU A 296 9.98 7.31 -11.55
CA GLU A 296 9.98 8.48 -12.45
C GLU A 296 8.86 8.42 -13.49
N ARG A 297 8.21 7.26 -13.64
CA ARG A 297 7.20 7.01 -14.67
C ARG A 297 5.79 7.21 -14.15
N TRP A 298 4.95 7.86 -14.97
CA TRP A 298 3.59 8.30 -14.62
C TRP A 298 2.52 7.69 -15.53
N PRO A 299 1.26 7.60 -15.10
CA PRO A 299 0.21 6.96 -15.90
C PRO A 299 -0.16 7.76 -17.14
N LEU A 300 -0.33 7.07 -18.27
CA LEU A 300 -0.87 7.60 -19.52
C LEU A 300 -2.39 7.39 -19.58
N LEU A 301 -3.16 8.35 -19.06
CA LEU A 301 -4.61 8.19 -18.82
C LEU A 301 -5.51 8.42 -20.05
N ASP A 302 -5.01 9.13 -21.06
CA ASP A 302 -5.79 9.55 -22.23
C ASP A 302 -5.34 8.83 -23.52
N LYS A 303 -4.53 7.77 -23.39
CA LYS A 303 -4.02 7.00 -24.53
C LYS A 303 -4.56 5.56 -24.48
N PRO A 304 -5.33 5.15 -25.50
CA PRO A 304 -5.66 3.74 -25.74
C PRO A 304 -4.44 2.84 -25.66
N SER A 305 -4.57 1.72 -24.94
CA SER A 305 -3.55 0.68 -24.86
C SER A 305 -4.03 -0.64 -25.44
N THR A 306 -3.10 -1.39 -26.04
CA THR A 306 -3.30 -2.78 -26.48
C THR A 306 -2.79 -3.81 -25.47
N ASN A 307 -2.19 -3.35 -24.36
CA ASN A 307 -1.63 -4.20 -23.32
C ASN A 307 -2.73 -4.76 -22.40
N TRP A 308 -2.36 -5.64 -21.49
CA TRP A 308 -3.28 -6.57 -20.83
C TRP A 308 -3.35 -6.38 -19.32
N ILE A 309 -4.56 -6.63 -18.80
CA ILE A 309 -4.84 -6.93 -17.40
C ILE A 309 -5.72 -8.17 -17.33
N GLY A 310 -5.41 -9.11 -16.44
CA GLY A 310 -6.21 -10.30 -16.30
C GLY A 310 -6.22 -10.91 -14.90
N GLY A 311 -7.33 -11.53 -14.54
CA GLY A 311 -7.44 -12.34 -13.31
C GLY A 311 -7.44 -11.54 -12.00
N HIS A 312 -7.72 -10.23 -12.06
CA HIS A 312 -7.79 -9.38 -10.88
C HIS A 312 -9.04 -9.68 -10.05
N THR A 313 -8.91 -9.69 -8.73
CA THR A 313 -10.05 -9.76 -7.81
C THR A 313 -10.11 -8.51 -6.94
N VAL A 314 -11.16 -7.70 -7.08
CA VAL A 314 -11.43 -6.54 -6.22
C VAL A 314 -12.72 -6.81 -5.46
N THR A 315 -12.63 -7.00 -4.14
CA THR A 315 -13.76 -7.51 -3.36
C THR A 315 -13.77 -7.04 -1.92
N ALA A 316 -14.94 -6.95 -1.31
CA ALA A 316 -15.14 -6.44 0.05
C ALA A 316 -14.50 -5.07 0.29
N VAL A 317 -14.44 -4.23 -0.75
CA VAL A 317 -13.93 -2.85 -0.63
C VAL A 317 -15.07 -1.89 -0.34
N PHE A 318 -14.73 -0.80 0.34
CA PHE A 318 -15.62 0.31 0.60
C PHE A 318 -15.13 1.54 -0.17
N ALA A 319 -15.97 2.11 -1.04
CA ALA A 319 -15.61 3.28 -1.84
C ALA A 319 -16.60 4.43 -1.65
N ASN A 320 -16.10 5.55 -1.14
CA ASN A 320 -16.87 6.79 -1.06
C ASN A 320 -16.77 7.59 -2.38
N GLY A 321 -17.82 8.30 -2.74
CA GLY A 321 -17.81 9.36 -3.75
C GLY A 321 -17.99 10.76 -3.13
N ILE A 322 -18.28 11.73 -3.99
CA ILE A 322 -18.48 13.16 -3.65
C ILE A 322 -19.92 13.65 -3.91
N GLY A 323 -20.89 12.76 -3.80
CA GLY A 323 -22.30 13.00 -4.10
C GLY A 323 -22.55 13.11 -5.61
N ASP A 324 -23.56 13.90 -5.99
CA ASP A 324 -23.94 14.12 -7.40
C ASP A 324 -22.95 15.03 -8.16
N ARG A 325 -21.82 15.42 -7.55
CA ARG A 325 -20.83 16.30 -8.19
C ARG A 325 -20.14 15.63 -9.37
N ALA A 326 -19.73 14.37 -9.20
CA ALA A 326 -19.12 13.59 -10.28
C ALA A 326 -19.22 12.08 -10.01
N PRO A 327 -19.49 11.26 -11.05
CA PRO A 327 -19.38 9.81 -10.96
C PRO A 327 -17.91 9.39 -11.07
N ILE A 328 -17.32 8.90 -9.97
CA ILE A 328 -15.92 8.42 -9.95
C ILE A 328 -15.94 6.88 -9.99
N PRO A 329 -15.47 6.23 -11.08
CA PRO A 329 -15.49 4.79 -11.16
C PRO A 329 -14.55 4.14 -10.14
N LEU A 330 -14.88 2.93 -9.69
CA LEU A 330 -13.94 2.17 -8.85
C LEU A 330 -12.69 1.78 -9.66
N VAL A 331 -12.87 1.40 -10.93
CA VAL A 331 -11.78 1.04 -11.83
C VAL A 331 -11.90 1.85 -13.12
N ARG A 332 -10.81 2.52 -13.50
CA ARG A 332 -10.65 3.17 -14.81
C ARG A 332 -9.57 2.44 -15.61
N SER A 333 -9.88 2.04 -16.83
CA SER A 333 -8.94 1.34 -17.72
C SER A 333 -8.70 2.09 -19.03
N THR A 334 -7.44 2.15 -19.46
CA THR A 334 -7.06 2.64 -20.79
C THR A 334 -6.93 1.54 -21.85
N THR A 335 -7.02 0.28 -21.44
CA THR A 335 -7.06 -0.88 -22.34
C THR A 335 -8.45 -1.52 -22.40
N SER A 336 -8.79 -2.09 -23.55
CA SER A 336 -9.94 -2.98 -23.73
C SER A 336 -9.67 -4.42 -23.28
N ASN A 337 -8.40 -4.79 -23.12
CA ASN A 337 -7.94 -6.14 -22.80
C ASN A 337 -7.92 -6.37 -21.27
N VAL A 338 -9.06 -6.12 -20.62
CA VAL A 338 -9.31 -6.50 -19.23
C VAL A 338 -10.11 -7.80 -19.23
N VAL A 339 -9.53 -8.90 -18.74
CA VAL A 339 -10.12 -10.24 -18.90
C VAL A 339 -10.11 -11.09 -17.63
N GLY A 340 -11.15 -11.89 -17.41
CA GLY A 340 -11.16 -12.86 -16.30
C GLY A 340 -11.15 -12.23 -14.90
N SER A 341 -11.45 -10.93 -14.79
CA SER A 341 -11.40 -10.20 -13.52
C SER A 341 -12.75 -10.22 -12.81
N THR A 342 -12.71 -10.17 -11.49
CA THR A 342 -13.87 -10.17 -10.59
C THR A 342 -13.90 -8.86 -9.80
N TYR A 343 -15.00 -8.13 -9.89
CA TYR A 343 -15.22 -6.86 -9.19
C TYR A 343 -16.49 -6.95 -8.33
N GLY A 344 -16.34 -7.48 -7.13
CA GLY A 344 -17.39 -7.48 -6.11
C GLY A 344 -17.30 -8.62 -5.09
N PRO A 345 -18.08 -8.57 -4.00
CA PRO A 345 -18.94 -7.45 -3.60
C PRO A 345 -18.19 -6.13 -3.37
N VAL A 346 -18.78 -5.00 -3.79
CA VAL A 346 -18.27 -3.64 -3.53
C VAL A 346 -19.31 -2.89 -2.71
N THR A 347 -18.92 -2.16 -1.66
CA THR A 347 -19.81 -1.23 -0.97
C THR A 347 -19.53 0.19 -1.45
N MET A 348 -20.54 0.88 -2.00
CA MET A 348 -20.41 2.29 -2.38
C MET A 348 -21.26 3.21 -1.49
N ALA A 349 -20.73 4.39 -1.21
CA ALA A 349 -21.43 5.48 -0.54
C ALA A 349 -21.19 6.81 -1.27
N GLY A 350 -22.20 7.70 -1.32
CA GLY A 350 -22.03 9.05 -1.87
C GLY A 350 -21.52 9.09 -3.31
N ASN A 351 -21.81 8.08 -4.13
CA ASN A 351 -21.34 7.98 -5.52
C ASN A 351 -22.47 7.50 -6.43
N SER A 352 -23.56 8.28 -6.47
CA SER A 352 -24.74 8.00 -7.29
C SER A 352 -24.35 7.93 -8.76
N GLY A 353 -24.57 6.78 -9.41
CA GLY A 353 -24.36 6.64 -10.85
C GLY A 353 -22.96 6.22 -11.31
N ALA A 354 -21.95 6.16 -10.43
CA ALA A 354 -20.62 5.74 -10.83
C ALA A 354 -20.53 4.24 -11.15
N PRO A 355 -19.91 3.85 -12.28
CA PRO A 355 -19.74 2.46 -12.61
C PRO A 355 -18.63 1.80 -11.78
N ILE A 356 -18.69 0.48 -11.65
CA ILE A 356 -17.58 -0.26 -11.03
C ILE A 356 -16.37 -0.25 -11.97
N LEU A 357 -16.59 -0.47 -13.26
CA LEU A 357 -15.55 -0.42 -14.30
C LEU A 357 -15.94 0.56 -15.40
N SER A 358 -15.06 1.54 -15.66
CA SER A 358 -15.09 2.45 -16.81
C SER A 358 -13.86 2.24 -17.67
N THR A 359 -14.05 2.22 -18.99
CA THR A 359 -12.98 2.03 -19.96
C THR A 359 -13.05 3.07 -21.08
N ILE A 360 -11.89 3.62 -21.46
CA ILE A 360 -11.84 4.59 -22.57
C ILE A 360 -12.08 3.93 -23.93
N MET A 361 -11.95 2.61 -24.02
CA MET A 361 -12.30 1.79 -25.18
C MET A 361 -13.34 0.74 -24.80
N PRO A 362 -14.21 0.29 -25.70
CA PRO A 362 -15.08 -0.86 -25.43
C PRO A 362 -14.27 -2.08 -25.01
N LEU A 363 -14.69 -2.76 -23.94
CA LEU A 363 -14.03 -4.00 -23.50
C LEU A 363 -14.06 -5.06 -24.60
N ARG A 364 -12.98 -5.83 -24.68
CA ARG A 364 -12.89 -6.99 -25.57
C ARG A 364 -14.05 -7.95 -25.30
N ASN A 365 -14.70 -8.41 -26.36
CA ASN A 365 -15.88 -9.28 -26.30
C ASN A 365 -16.99 -8.76 -25.38
N GLY A 366 -17.17 -7.43 -25.30
CA GLY A 366 -18.15 -6.80 -24.42
C GLY A 366 -17.87 -6.98 -22.93
N GLY A 367 -16.66 -7.44 -22.56
CA GLY A 367 -16.29 -7.72 -21.17
C GLY A 367 -16.87 -9.01 -20.59
N HIS A 368 -17.38 -9.93 -21.43
CA HIS A 368 -18.06 -11.17 -20.97
C HIS A 368 -17.24 -12.07 -20.05
N SER A 369 -15.91 -11.99 -20.10
CA SER A 369 -15.03 -12.76 -19.22
C SER A 369 -14.88 -12.15 -17.82
N ASN A 370 -15.37 -10.92 -17.60
CA ASN A 370 -15.31 -10.26 -16.30
C ASN A 370 -16.61 -10.45 -15.55
N TYR A 371 -16.50 -10.66 -14.24
CA TYR A 371 -17.62 -10.64 -13.32
C TYR A 371 -17.66 -9.31 -12.59
N VAL A 372 -18.81 -8.64 -12.60
CA VAL A 372 -19.01 -7.37 -11.91
C VAL A 372 -20.25 -7.48 -11.03
N GLY A 373 -20.13 -7.16 -9.75
CA GLY A 373 -21.17 -7.25 -8.75
C GLY A 373 -20.91 -8.32 -7.68
N PRO A 374 -21.80 -8.45 -6.69
CA PRO A 374 -22.90 -7.54 -6.42
C PRO A 374 -22.41 -6.17 -5.93
N LEU A 375 -23.22 -5.13 -6.16
CA LEU A 375 -23.01 -3.81 -5.59
C LEU A 375 -23.85 -3.65 -4.33
N LEU A 376 -23.18 -3.38 -3.21
CA LEU A 376 -23.76 -3.12 -1.91
C LEU A 376 -23.80 -1.60 -1.64
N ARG A 377 -24.74 -1.17 -0.80
CA ARG A 377 -24.89 0.23 -0.39
C ARG A 377 -24.48 0.39 1.06
N ALA A 378 -23.77 1.47 1.36
CA ALA A 378 -23.33 1.79 2.72
C ALA A 378 -24.47 2.27 3.64
N THR A 379 -25.54 2.86 3.09
CA THR A 379 -26.66 3.47 3.85
C THR A 379 -27.96 3.51 3.03
N GLY A 380 -29.08 3.89 3.66
CA GLY A 380 -30.46 3.92 3.13
C GLY A 380 -30.75 4.84 1.94
N TYR A 381 -29.76 5.16 1.12
CA TYR A 381 -29.95 5.81 -0.17
C TYR A 381 -30.83 4.91 -1.07
N THR A 382 -31.91 5.46 -1.62
CA THR A 382 -32.94 4.75 -2.39
C THR A 382 -32.86 4.98 -3.91
N GLY A 383 -31.90 5.76 -4.40
CA GLY A 383 -31.74 6.02 -5.84
C GLY A 383 -31.41 4.76 -6.66
N PRO A 384 -31.46 4.78 -8.00
CA PRO A 384 -31.15 3.62 -8.84
C PRO A 384 -29.70 3.12 -8.64
N LEU A 385 -29.47 1.80 -8.77
CA LEU A 385 -28.11 1.26 -8.80
C LEU A 385 -27.41 1.73 -10.09
N PRO A 386 -26.12 2.13 -10.03
CA PRO A 386 -25.37 2.47 -11.21
C PRO A 386 -25.19 1.25 -12.14
N ARG A 387 -24.87 1.54 -13.40
CA ARG A 387 -24.39 0.51 -14.32
C ARG A 387 -23.11 -0.08 -13.79
N LEU A 388 -22.99 -1.40 -13.84
CA LEU A 388 -21.81 -2.10 -13.35
C LEU A 388 -20.60 -1.88 -14.28
N LEU A 389 -20.86 -1.72 -15.58
CA LEU A 389 -19.87 -1.50 -16.63
C LEU A 389 -20.31 -0.35 -17.55
N VAL A 390 -19.37 0.55 -17.88
CA VAL A 390 -19.57 1.64 -18.86
C VAL A 390 -18.32 1.74 -19.74
N SER A 391 -18.52 1.96 -21.05
CA SER A 391 -17.46 2.42 -21.93
C SER A 391 -17.69 3.89 -22.24
N ASP A 392 -16.62 4.68 -22.21
CA ASP A 392 -16.67 6.13 -22.44
C ASP A 392 -16.88 6.47 -23.93
N HIS A 393 -16.95 5.47 -24.81
CA HIS A 393 -17.35 5.62 -26.21
C HIS A 393 -18.79 5.14 -26.44
N PRO A 394 -19.60 5.90 -27.22
CA PRO A 394 -20.92 5.42 -27.63
C PRO A 394 -20.75 4.11 -28.42
N PRO A 395 -21.64 3.13 -28.26
CA PRO A 395 -21.61 1.94 -29.10
C PRO A 395 -21.66 2.38 -30.56
N ALA A 396 -20.67 1.95 -31.35
CA ALA A 396 -20.73 2.09 -32.79
C ALA A 396 -22.08 1.52 -33.25
N GLY A 397 -22.88 2.35 -33.92
CA GLY A 397 -24.25 2.03 -34.31
C GLY A 397 -24.33 0.64 -34.94
N ARG A 398 -25.23 -0.18 -34.41
CA ARG A 398 -25.72 -1.37 -35.10
C ARG A 398 -26.78 -0.98 -36.11
#